data_AF-A0A6P3J2N6-F1
#
_entry.id   AF-A0A6P3J2N6-F1
#
_cell.length_a   1.000
_cell.length_b   1.000
_cell.length_c   1.000
_cell.angle_alpha   90.00
_cell.angle_beta   90.00
_cell.angle_gamma   90.00
#
_symmetry.space_group_name_H-M   'P 1'
#
loop_
_entity.id
_entity.type
_entity.pdbx_description
1 polymer ?
#
loop_
_entity_poly.entity_id
_entity_poly.type
_entity_poly.pdbx_seq_one_letter_code
_entity_poly.pdbx_strand_id
1 'polypeptide(L)'
;MPLKGRFPIRRTLQYLSQGDVVFKDSVKVMTVNYNTHGELGEGARKFVFFNIPQIQYKNPWVQIMLFKNMTPTPFLRFYLDSGEQVLVDVETKSNKEIMEHVKKILGKNECCPAVVPLPRELTGKFQAALRAGAQD
;
A
#
# COMPACT_ATOMS: atom_id res chain seq x y z
N MET A 1 32.11 5.65 8.79
CA MET A 1 31.30 6.17 9.91
C MET A 1 30.00 5.38 10.02
N PRO A 2 29.53 5.01 11.24
CA PRO A 2 28.24 4.34 11.40
C PRO A 2 27.07 5.27 11.04
N LEU A 3 26.01 4.70 10.48
CA LEU A 3 24.80 5.44 10.11
C LEU A 3 24.10 5.96 11.38
N LYS A 4 23.82 7.26 11.42
CA LYS A 4 23.16 7.93 12.55
C LYS A 4 21.67 7.55 12.67
N GLY A 5 21.20 7.27 13.88
CA GLY A 5 19.78 7.09 14.22
C GLY A 5 19.42 5.69 14.71
N ARG A 6 18.29 5.57 15.43
CA ARG A 6 17.76 4.28 15.89
C ARG A 6 17.22 3.50 14.68
N PHE A 7 17.67 2.27 14.48
CA PHE A 7 17.36 1.44 13.31
C PHE A 7 17.77 2.06 11.96
N PRO A 8 19.09 2.15 11.68
CA PRO A 8 19.61 2.71 10.43
C PRO A 8 19.29 1.84 9.20
N ILE A 9 19.00 0.56 9.40
CA ILE A 9 18.64 -0.39 8.34
C ILE A 9 17.47 0.12 7.47
N ARG A 10 16.56 0.92 8.03
CA ARG A 10 15.40 1.46 7.30
C ARG A 10 15.76 2.47 6.21
N ARG A 11 17.01 2.95 6.22
CA ARG A 11 17.55 3.87 5.19
C ARG A 11 18.31 3.13 4.08
N THR A 12 18.32 1.80 4.11
CA THR A 12 18.96 0.99 3.06
C THR A 12 18.01 0.78 1.89
N LEU A 13 18.54 0.75 0.66
CA LEU A 13 17.75 0.46 -0.53
C LEU A 13 17.07 -0.91 -0.46
N GLN A 14 17.75 -1.90 0.12
CA GLN A 14 17.20 -3.24 0.32
C GLN A 14 15.92 -3.18 1.16
N TYR A 15 15.92 -2.48 2.29
CA TYR A 15 14.74 -2.36 3.13
C TYR A 15 13.59 -1.62 2.44
N LEU A 16 13.89 -0.55 1.69
CA LEU A 16 12.88 0.22 0.96
C LEU A 16 12.27 -0.59 -0.20
N SER A 17 13.08 -1.42 -0.86
CA SER A 17 12.64 -2.29 -1.96
C SER A 17 11.74 -3.44 -1.53
N GLN A 18 11.86 -3.90 -0.27
CA GLN A 18 11.07 -4.97 0.33
C GLN A 18 9.60 -4.59 0.58
N GLY A 19 9.23 -3.32 0.43
CA GLY A 19 7.84 -2.87 0.51
C GLY A 19 6.96 -3.52 -0.56
N ASP A 20 5.88 -4.14 -0.15
CA ASP A 20 4.95 -4.89 -1.01
C ASP A 20 3.68 -4.09 -1.37
N VAL A 21 3.51 -2.90 -0.78
CA VAL A 21 2.36 -2.05 -1.05
C VAL A 21 2.66 -1.11 -2.22
N VAL A 22 2.02 -1.37 -3.36
CA VAL A 22 1.98 -0.45 -4.50
C VAL A 22 0.53 -0.02 -4.72
N PHE A 23 0.25 1.28 -4.55
CA PHE A 23 -1.08 1.82 -4.75
C PHE A 23 -1.55 1.79 -6.21
N LYS A 24 -2.88 1.71 -6.40
CA LYS A 24 -3.56 2.00 -7.67
C LYS A 24 -3.34 3.46 -8.08
N ASP A 25 -3.41 3.72 -9.39
CA ASP A 25 -3.13 5.05 -9.96
C ASP A 25 -4.17 6.12 -9.58
N SER A 26 -5.33 5.67 -9.10
CA SER A 26 -6.41 6.50 -8.58
C SER A 26 -6.06 7.18 -7.25
N VAL A 27 -5.17 6.59 -6.44
CA VAL A 27 -4.78 7.17 -5.14
C VAL A 27 -3.83 8.34 -5.37
N LYS A 28 -4.20 9.55 -4.91
CA LYS A 28 -3.36 10.75 -5.04
C LYS A 28 -2.77 11.21 -3.72
N VAL A 29 -3.60 11.25 -2.67
CA VAL A 29 -3.18 11.74 -1.35
C VAL A 29 -3.50 10.71 -0.29
N MET A 30 -2.54 10.48 0.60
CA MET A 30 -2.69 9.68 1.80
C MET A 30 -2.41 10.57 3.01
N THR A 31 -3.34 10.56 3.97
CA THR A 31 -3.21 11.28 5.23
C THR A 31 -3.21 10.27 6.37
N VAL A 32 -2.30 10.46 7.31
CA VAL A 32 -2.09 9.55 8.44
C VAL A 32 -2.24 10.33 9.72
N ASN A 33 -3.32 10.07 10.44
CA ASN A 33 -3.59 10.70 11.71
C ASN A 33 -3.25 9.71 12.81
N TYR A 34 -2.30 10.07 13.67
CA TYR A 34 -1.86 9.20 14.75
C TYR A 34 -1.51 9.97 16.01
N ASN A 35 -1.55 9.27 17.14
CA ASN A 35 -1.24 9.86 18.44
C ASN A 35 0.15 9.45 18.90
N THR A 36 0.83 10.37 19.58
CA THR A 36 2.17 10.12 20.13
C THR A 36 2.10 9.27 21.41
N HIS A 37 1.02 9.43 22.16
CA HIS A 37 0.75 8.73 23.42
C HIS A 37 -0.43 7.76 23.26
N GLY A 38 -0.55 6.81 24.19
CA GLY A 38 -1.60 5.80 24.21
C GLY A 38 -1.16 4.44 23.65
N GLU A 39 -1.59 3.38 24.32
CA GLU A 39 -1.30 1.99 23.93
C GLU A 39 -2.06 1.59 22.68
N LEU A 40 -3.32 2.04 22.56
CA LEU A 40 -4.20 1.77 21.42
C LEU A 40 -3.63 2.28 20.07
N GLY A 41 -2.74 3.28 20.12
CA GLY A 41 -2.06 3.86 18.96
C GLY A 41 -0.63 3.35 18.72
N GLU A 42 -0.17 2.31 19.42
CA GLU A 42 1.18 1.76 19.22
C GLU A 42 1.40 1.22 17.81
N GLY A 43 0.41 0.50 17.26
CA GLY A 43 0.48 -0.05 15.90
C GLY A 43 0.62 1.04 14.84
N ALA A 44 -0.15 2.13 14.95
CA ALA A 44 -0.07 3.28 14.07
C ALA A 44 1.31 3.98 14.13
N ARG A 45 1.89 4.12 15.33
CA ARG A 45 3.25 4.67 15.50
C ARG A 45 4.31 3.80 14.83
N LYS A 46 4.22 2.47 14.99
CA LYS A 46 5.11 1.51 14.31
C LYS A 46 4.92 1.56 12.80
N PHE A 47 3.68 1.67 12.33
CA PHE A 47 3.37 1.80 10.90
C PHE A 47 4.02 3.06 10.30
N VAL A 48 3.88 4.22 10.94
CA VAL A 48 4.55 5.46 10.51
C VAL A 48 6.07 5.30 10.50
N PHE A 49 6.63 4.60 11.49
CA PHE A 49 8.08 4.48 11.64
C PHE A 49 8.72 3.48 10.67
N PHE A 50 8.08 2.35 10.37
CA PHE A 50 8.67 1.29 9.55
C PHE A 50 8.13 1.27 8.12
N ASN A 51 6.83 1.51 7.94
CA ASN A 51 6.13 1.18 6.70
C ASN A 51 6.00 2.37 5.76
N ILE A 52 5.80 3.59 6.29
CA ILE A 52 5.68 4.79 5.46
C ILE A 52 6.88 5.04 4.54
N PRO A 53 8.15 4.86 4.98
CA PRO A 53 9.30 4.99 4.07
C PRO A 53 9.23 4.03 2.88
N GLN A 54 8.81 2.78 3.11
CA GLN A 54 8.67 1.78 2.06
C GLN A 54 7.56 2.14 1.07
N ILE A 55 6.41 2.58 1.57
CA ILE A 55 5.27 3.01 0.75
C ILE A 55 5.66 4.22 -0.11
N GLN A 56 6.28 5.25 0.48
CA GLN A 56 6.71 6.44 -0.26
C GLN A 56 7.74 6.10 -1.35
N TYR A 57 8.65 5.17 -1.07
CA TYR A 57 9.66 4.74 -2.03
C TYR A 57 9.05 4.03 -3.25
N LYS A 58 8.02 3.20 -3.03
CA LYS A 58 7.29 2.51 -4.11
C LYS A 58 6.30 3.42 -4.84
N ASN A 59 5.79 4.45 -4.16
CA ASN A 59 4.79 5.37 -4.68
C ASN A 59 5.28 6.82 -4.60
N PRO A 60 6.26 7.22 -5.43
CA PRO A 60 6.85 8.56 -5.38
C PRO A 60 5.86 9.68 -5.73
N TRP A 61 4.83 9.36 -6.52
CA TRP A 61 3.81 10.31 -6.98
C TRP A 61 2.61 10.46 -6.05
N VAL A 62 2.55 9.66 -4.98
CA VAL A 62 1.49 9.77 -3.97
C VAL A 62 1.99 10.69 -2.85
N GLN A 63 1.20 11.71 -2.53
CA GLN A 63 1.53 12.64 -1.46
C GLN A 63 1.10 12.04 -0.11
N ILE A 64 2.05 11.85 0.80
CA ILE A 64 1.78 11.38 2.17
C ILE A 64 1.90 12.54 3.15
N MET A 65 0.84 12.79 3.92
CA MET A 65 0.84 13.76 5.02
C MET A 65 0.64 13.04 6.37
N LEU A 66 1.33 13.52 7.40
CA LEU A 66 1.30 12.96 8.75
C LEU A 66 0.77 14.01 9.73
N PHE A 67 -0.33 13.73 10.39
CA PHE A 67 -0.91 14.58 11.44
C PHE A 67 -0.78 13.90 12.80
N LYS A 68 -0.35 14.66 13.81
CA LYS A 68 -0.10 14.16 15.16
C LYS A 68 -1.11 14.77 16.12
N ASN A 69 -1.71 13.96 16.99
CA ASN A 69 -2.54 14.42 18.12
C ASN A 69 -3.71 15.34 17.73
N MET A 70 -4.24 15.21 16.51
CA MET A 70 -5.40 15.98 16.05
C MET A 70 -6.73 15.33 16.46
N THR A 71 -6.74 14.00 16.57
CA THR A 71 -7.94 13.21 16.89
C THR A 71 -7.64 12.20 17.97
N PRO A 72 -8.59 11.87 18.86
CA PRO A 72 -8.35 10.93 19.96
C PRO A 72 -8.05 9.51 19.47
N THR A 73 -8.57 9.12 18.31
CA THR A 73 -8.32 7.83 17.66
C THR A 73 -7.47 7.98 16.40
N PRO A 74 -6.54 7.04 16.13
CA PRO A 74 -5.71 7.06 14.93
C PRO A 74 -6.45 6.49 13.72
N PHE A 75 -6.33 7.14 12.57
CA PHE A 75 -6.93 6.68 11.31
C PHE A 75 -6.08 7.06 10.10
N LEU A 76 -6.31 6.35 8.99
CA LEU A 76 -5.77 6.65 7.68
C LEU A 76 -6.89 7.15 6.79
N ARG A 77 -6.62 8.16 5.97
CA ARG A 77 -7.59 8.66 4.99
C ARG A 77 -6.91 8.85 3.65
N PHE A 78 -7.52 8.28 2.62
CA PHE A 78 -7.05 8.32 1.24
C PHE A 78 -7.99 9.17 0.41
N TYR A 79 -7.42 9.94 -0.51
CA TYR A 79 -8.15 10.75 -1.47
C TYR A 79 -7.85 10.21 -2.87
N LEU A 80 -8.91 9.80 -3.55
CA LEU A 80 -8.86 9.30 -4.91
C LEU A 80 -9.02 10.44 -5.92
N ASP A 81 -8.62 10.20 -7.16
CA ASP A 81 -8.80 11.10 -8.29
C ASP A 81 -10.28 11.39 -8.61
N SER A 82 -11.16 10.42 -8.33
CA SER A 82 -12.62 10.57 -8.42
C SER A 82 -13.23 11.55 -7.40
N GLY A 83 -12.43 12.01 -6.43
CA GLY A 83 -12.90 12.78 -5.28
C GLY A 83 -13.44 11.92 -4.13
N GLU A 84 -13.50 10.60 -4.30
CA GLU A 84 -13.86 9.66 -3.24
C GLU A 84 -12.82 9.67 -2.12
N GLN A 85 -13.29 9.48 -0.89
CA GLN A 85 -12.46 9.47 0.29
C GLN A 85 -12.64 8.17 1.04
N VAL A 86 -11.55 7.43 1.20
CA VAL A 86 -11.56 6.16 1.91
C VAL A 86 -10.97 6.37 3.30
N LEU A 87 -11.78 6.14 4.32
CA LEU A 87 -11.37 6.18 5.72
C LEU A 87 -11.08 4.77 6.23
N VAL A 88 -9.93 4.57 6.83
CA VAL A 88 -9.48 3.31 7.42
C VAL A 88 -9.12 3.54 8.87
N ASP A 89 -9.87 2.94 9.77
CA ASP A 89 -9.56 2.95 11.19
C ASP A 89 -8.38 2.01 11.50
N VAL A 90 -7.43 2.49 12.30
CA VAL A 90 -6.23 1.76 12.71
C VAL A 90 -6.07 1.63 14.23
N GLU A 91 -7.12 1.95 14.99
CA GLU A 91 -7.13 1.74 16.44
C GLU A 91 -6.94 0.26 16.80
N THR A 92 -6.11 -0.04 17.79
CA THR A 92 -5.76 -1.39 18.28
C THR A 92 -5.17 -2.38 17.26
N LYS A 93 -4.99 -1.99 16.00
CA LYS A 93 -4.45 -2.88 14.97
C LYS A 93 -2.93 -2.96 15.04
N SER A 94 -2.39 -4.13 14.70
CA SER A 94 -0.94 -4.30 14.55
C SER A 94 -0.43 -3.66 13.26
N ASN A 95 0.87 -3.36 13.19
CA ASN A 95 1.47 -2.76 12.00
C ASN A 95 1.34 -3.64 10.73
N LYS A 96 1.31 -4.96 10.92
CA LYS A 96 1.14 -5.94 9.84
C LYS A 96 -0.30 -5.94 9.32
N GLU A 97 -1.28 -5.98 10.23
CA GLU A 97 -2.69 -5.90 9.88
C GLU A 97 -3.03 -4.61 9.12
N ILE A 98 -2.48 -3.47 9.57
CA ILE A 98 -2.67 -2.19 8.87
C ILE A 98 -2.14 -2.29 7.44
N MET A 99 -0.96 -2.88 7.25
CA MET A 99 -0.35 -3.03 5.93
C MET A 99 -1.14 -3.97 5.01
N GLU A 100 -1.58 -5.12 5.52
CA GLU A 100 -2.42 -6.06 4.78
C GLU A 100 -3.77 -5.45 4.41
N HIS A 101 -4.38 -4.71 5.34
CA HIS A 101 -5.66 -4.04 5.10
C HIS A 101 -5.54 -2.94 4.03
N VAL A 102 -4.48 -2.13 4.08
CA VAL A 102 -4.19 -1.13 3.05
C VAL A 102 -3.92 -1.79 1.70
N LYS A 103 -3.16 -2.90 1.65
CA LYS A 103 -2.93 -3.68 0.44
C LYS A 103 -4.25 -4.22 -0.14
N LYS A 104 -5.14 -4.73 0.72
CA LYS A 104 -6.44 -5.29 0.29
C LYS A 104 -7.37 -4.25 -0.34
N ILE A 105 -7.38 -3.02 0.17
CA ILE A 105 -8.29 -1.98 -0.32
C ILE A 105 -7.72 -1.29 -1.57
N LEU A 106 -6.46 -0.84 -1.49
CA LEU A 106 -5.87 0.09 -2.46
C LEU A 106 -4.63 -0.47 -3.17
N GLY A 107 -4.20 -1.68 -2.84
CA GLY A 107 -3.10 -2.35 -3.53
C GLY A 107 -3.48 -2.72 -4.96
N LYS A 108 -2.51 -2.63 -5.88
CA LYS A 108 -2.62 -3.27 -7.19
C LYS A 108 -2.61 -4.79 -6.98
N ASN A 109 -3.63 -5.48 -7.45
CA ASN A 109 -3.64 -6.94 -7.46
C ASN A 109 -2.67 -7.42 -8.54
N GLU A 110 -1.93 -8.50 -8.27
CA GLU A 110 -1.08 -9.19 -9.26
C GLU A 110 -1.87 -9.74 -10.47
N CYS A 111 -3.20 -9.68 -10.42
CA CYS A 111 -4.11 -10.06 -11.49
C CYS A 111 -4.03 -9.15 -12.74
N CYS A 112 -3.29 -8.04 -12.68
CA CYS A 112 -2.99 -7.27 -13.89
C CYS A 112 -2.02 -8.09 -14.78
N PRO A 113 -2.39 -8.43 -16.03
CA PRO A 113 -1.61 -9.31 -16.92
C PRO A 113 -0.22 -8.78 -17.32
N ALA A 114 0.16 -7.59 -16.83
CA ALA A 114 1.48 -7.00 -17.03
C ALA A 114 2.56 -7.61 -16.13
N VAL A 115 2.20 -8.18 -14.97
CA VAL A 115 3.16 -8.73 -13.98
C VAL A 115 3.19 -10.25 -14.01
N VAL A 116 2.02 -10.90 -14.17
CA VAL A 116 1.90 -12.35 -14.32
C VAL A 116 1.23 -12.64 -15.67
N PRO A 117 1.90 -13.33 -16.61
CA PRO A 117 1.28 -13.74 -17.86
C PRO A 117 0.04 -14.60 -17.56
N LEU A 118 -1.09 -14.25 -18.18
CA LEU A 118 -2.30 -15.06 -18.09
C LEU A 118 -2.02 -16.47 -18.65
N PRO A 119 -2.60 -17.52 -18.05
CA PRO A 119 -2.63 -18.85 -18.63
C PRO A 119 -3.10 -18.79 -20.09
N ARG A 120 -2.44 -19.54 -20.99
CA ARG A 120 -2.72 -19.52 -22.44
C ARG A 120 -4.21 -19.73 -22.75
N GLU A 121 -4.90 -20.54 -21.95
CA GLU A 121 -6.33 -20.86 -22.05
C GLU A 121 -7.26 -19.64 -21.89
N LEU A 122 -6.82 -18.65 -21.12
CA LEU A 122 -7.58 -17.43 -20.82
C LEU A 122 -7.24 -16.27 -21.77
N THR A 123 -6.25 -16.43 -22.65
CA THR A 123 -5.95 -15.44 -23.69
C THR A 123 -6.96 -15.51 -24.83
N GLY A 124 -7.54 -14.36 -25.20
CA GLY A 124 -8.48 -14.27 -26.32
C GLY A 124 -7.93 -14.81 -27.65
N LYS A 125 -6.60 -14.76 -27.85
CA LYS A 125 -5.93 -15.36 -29.01
C LYS A 125 -6.09 -16.89 -29.07
N PHE A 126 -6.01 -17.57 -27.93
CA PHE A 126 -6.13 -19.02 -27.85
C PHE A 126 -7.59 -19.47 -28.03
N GLN A 127 -8.54 -18.76 -27.42
CA GLN A 127 -9.97 -19.03 -27.62
C GLN A 127 -10.42 -18.77 -29.06
N ALA A 128 -9.87 -17.74 -29.72
CA ALA A 128 -10.12 -17.48 -31.14
C ALA A 128 -9.59 -18.61 -32.03
N ALA A 129 -8.39 -19.13 -31.75
CA ALA A 129 -7.81 -20.26 -32.49
C ALA A 129 -8.61 -21.56 -32.30
N LEU A 130 -9.06 -21.87 -31.08
CA LEU A 130 -9.93 -23.01 -30.79
C LEU A 130 -11.28 -22.92 -31.50
N ARG A 131 -11.88 -21.73 -31.54
CA ARG A 131 -13.15 -21.51 -32.26
C ARG A 131 -13.00 -21.63 -33.78
N ALA A 132 -11.86 -21.19 -34.33
CA ALA A 132 -11.57 -21.31 -35.75
C ALA A 132 -11.31 -22.77 -36.16
N GLY A 133 -10.63 -23.56 -35.33
CA GLY A 133 -10.36 -24.98 -35.60
C GLY A 133 -11.54 -25.93 -35.35
N ALA A 134 -12.67 -25.43 -34.86
CA ALA A 134 -13.90 -26.21 -34.64
C ALA A 134 -14.94 -26.03 -35.77
N GLN A 135 -14.60 -25.28 -36.82
CA GLN A 135 -15.48 -24.99 -37.97
C GLN A 135 -15.11 -25.77 -39.25
N ASP A 136 -14.17 -26.73 -39.16
CA ASP A 136 -13.90 -27.75 -40.18
C ASP A 136 -14.52 -29.10 -39.75
#